data_AF-A0A9D0GB81-F1
#
_entry.id   AF-A0A9D0GB81-F1
#
_cell.length_a   1.000
_cell.length_b   1.000
_cell.length_c   1.000
_cell.angle_alpha   90.00
_cell.angle_beta   90.00
_cell.angle_gamma   90.00
#
_symmetry.space_group_name_H-M   'P 1'
#
loop_
_entity.id
_entity.type
_entity.pdbx_description
1 polymer ?
#
loop_
_entity_poly.entity_id
_entity_poly.type
_entity_poly.pdbx_seq_one_letter_code
_entity_poly.pdbx_strand_id
1 'polypeptide(L)'
;MFFFAYFIVVALLIGFLLKGSLLNLAEKPFRGLWLALIAVVLRFAVLSRAFLASPWGWLSVPAQILSFILLLIVAALNLSIPGMRAIGLGILLNLIVMVANGGYMPVSPDDLVEIGHPREAEILRAGGT
;
A
#
# COMPACT_ATOMS: atom_id res chain seq x y z
N MET A 1 1.47 17.21 0.44
CA MET A 1 0.26 17.30 -0.41
C MET A 1 0.56 17.55 -1.89
N PHE A 2 1.52 18.42 -2.26
CA PHE A 2 1.85 18.70 -3.66
C PHE A 2 2.44 17.52 -4.46
N PHE A 3 3.17 16.62 -3.82
CA PHE A 3 3.78 15.45 -4.48
C PHE A 3 2.73 14.52 -5.12
N PHE A 4 1.65 14.19 -4.40
CA PHE A 4 0.58 13.34 -4.94
C PHE A 4 -0.13 13.97 -6.14
N ALA A 5 -0.35 15.29 -6.12
CA ALA A 5 -0.97 16.01 -7.23
C ALA A 5 -0.13 15.88 -8.52
N TYR A 6 1.21 15.90 -8.40
CA TYR A 6 2.11 15.69 -9.53
C TYR A 6 1.91 14.32 -10.19
N PHE A 7 1.87 13.23 -9.40
CA PHE A 7 1.62 11.89 -9.95
C PHE A 7 0.25 11.77 -10.61
N ILE A 8 -0.78 12.40 -10.03
CA ILE A 8 -2.13 12.39 -10.62
C ILE A 8 -2.12 13.11 -11.97
N VAL A 9 -1.52 14.31 -12.05
CA VAL A 9 -1.43 15.08 -13.29
C VAL A 9 -0.65 14.32 -14.36
N VAL A 10 0.50 13.74 -14.00
CA VAL A 10 1.33 12.95 -14.93
C VAL A 10 0.60 11.70 -15.40
N ALA A 11 -0.06 10.97 -14.49
CA ALA A 11 -0.84 9.78 -14.84
C ALA A 11 -2.02 10.12 -15.77
N LEU A 12 -2.70 11.25 -15.54
CA LEU A 12 -3.77 11.74 -16.42
C LEU A 12 -3.24 12.14 -17.79
N LEU A 13 -2.10 12.83 -17.86
CA LEU A 13 -1.46 13.20 -19.13
C LEU A 13 -1.05 11.97 -19.94
N ILE A 14 -0.40 10.99 -19.29
CA ILE A 14 -0.02 9.72 -19.91
C ILE A 14 -1.27 8.95 -20.36
N GLY A 15 -2.30 8.87 -19.52
CA GLY A 15 -3.57 8.24 -19.86
C GLY A 15 -4.25 8.88 -21.07
N PHE A 16 -4.23 10.21 -21.14
CA PHE A 16 -4.76 10.97 -22.27
C PHE A 16 -3.95 10.74 -23.56
N LEU A 17 -2.62 10.77 -23.47
CA LEU A 17 -1.70 10.50 -24.58
C LEU A 17 -1.87 9.08 -25.15
N LEU A 18 -2.18 8.11 -24.29
CA LEU A 18 -2.44 6.71 -24.67
C LEU A 18 -3.88 6.46 -25.19
N LYS A 19 -4.67 7.52 -25.43
CA LYS A 19 -6.11 7.45 -25.76
C LYS A 19 -6.93 6.64 -24.74
N GLY A 20 -6.49 6.63 -23.48
CA GLY A 20 -7.22 6.00 -22.39
C GLY A 20 -8.54 6.71 -22.16
N SER A 21 -9.64 5.96 -22.23
CA SER A 21 -10.97 6.45 -21.89
C SER A 21 -11.32 6.01 -20.47
N LEU A 22 -11.69 6.95 -19.61
CA LEU A 22 -12.24 6.62 -18.28
C LEU A 22 -13.54 5.81 -18.39
N LEU A 23 -14.27 5.95 -19.51
CA LEU A 23 -15.48 5.18 -19.78
C LEU A 23 -15.18 3.69 -20.01
N ASN A 24 -14.01 3.33 -20.54
CA ASN A 24 -13.60 1.93 -20.66
C ASN A 24 -13.34 1.26 -19.31
N LEU A 25 -13.07 2.03 -18.24
CA LEU A 25 -12.99 1.48 -16.88
C LEU A 25 -14.37 1.15 -16.31
N ALA A 26 -15.43 1.84 -16.76
CA ALA A 26 -16.80 1.59 -16.32
C ALA A 26 -17.42 0.35 -17.01
N GLU A 27 -16.98 0.02 -18.22
CA GLU A 27 -17.51 -1.12 -18.97
C GLU A 27 -17.00 -2.49 -18.48
N LYS A 28 -15.83 -2.54 -17.82
CA LYS A 28 -15.32 -3.79 -17.25
C LYS A 28 -15.73 -3.90 -15.78
N PRO A 29 -16.55 -4.92 -15.40
CA PRO A 29 -16.92 -5.10 -14.00
C PRO A 29 -15.69 -5.44 -13.17
N PHE A 30 -15.30 -4.52 -12.29
CA PHE A 30 -14.17 -4.71 -11.38
C PHE A 30 -14.51 -5.80 -10.37
N ARG A 31 -13.80 -6.92 -10.44
CA ARG A 31 -14.09 -8.11 -9.62
C ARG A 31 -13.43 -7.99 -8.26
N GLY A 32 -14.16 -8.30 -7.19
CA GLY A 32 -13.58 -8.34 -5.84
C GLY A 32 -13.36 -6.96 -5.20
N LEU A 33 -14.11 -5.93 -5.59
CA LEU A 33 -14.05 -4.60 -4.94
C LEU A 33 -14.20 -4.69 -3.42
N TRP A 34 -15.10 -5.55 -2.94
CA TRP A 34 -15.30 -5.80 -1.51
C TRP A 34 -14.04 -6.33 -0.81
N LEU A 35 -13.25 -7.18 -1.47
CA LEU A 35 -11.97 -7.66 -0.91
C LEU A 35 -10.95 -6.52 -0.80
N ALA A 36 -10.92 -5.61 -1.77
CA ALA A 36 -10.06 -4.43 -1.70
C ALA A 36 -10.49 -3.51 -0.56
N LEU A 37 -11.80 -3.28 -0.37
CA LEU A 37 -12.33 -2.51 0.75
C LEU A 37 -11.97 -3.16 2.10
N ILE A 38 -12.14 -4.47 2.23
CA ILE A 38 -11.74 -5.22 3.43
C ILE A 38 -10.24 -5.06 3.70
N ALA A 39 -9.40 -5.20 2.67
CA ALA A 39 -7.96 -5.05 2.80
C ALA A 39 -7.57 -3.66 3.33
N VAL A 40 -8.23 -2.61 2.82
CA VAL A 40 -8.01 -1.22 3.26
C VAL A 40 -8.45 -1.03 4.71
N VAL A 41 -9.66 -1.47 5.07
CA VAL A 41 -10.17 -1.36 6.45
C VAL A 41 -9.26 -2.09 7.42
N LEU A 42 -8.87 -3.32 7.09
CA LEU A 42 -7.96 -4.13 7.90
C LEU A 42 -6.64 -3.40 8.14
N ARG A 43 -6.05 -2.81 7.10
CA ARG A 43 -4.79 -2.05 7.18
C ARG A 43 -4.91 -0.87 8.14
N PHE A 44 -5.96 -0.06 8.03
CA PHE A 44 -6.15 1.10 8.90
C PHE A 44 -6.48 0.72 10.34
N ALA A 45 -7.28 -0.32 10.55
CA ALA A 45 -7.64 -0.79 11.88
C ALA A 45 -6.40 -1.24 12.66
N VAL A 46 -5.53 -2.01 11.98
CA VAL A 46 -4.36 -2.65 12.57
C VAL A 46 -3.19 -1.68 12.78
N LEU A 47 -3.06 -0.67 11.93
CA LEU A 47 -2.03 0.37 12.05
C LEU A 47 -2.40 1.43 13.11
N SER A 48 -3.61 1.39 13.66
CA SER A 48 -4.02 2.33 14.69
C SER A 48 -3.18 2.19 15.96
N ARG A 49 -2.83 3.33 16.59
CA ARG A 49 -2.06 3.34 17.84
C ARG A 49 -2.74 2.55 18.95
N ALA A 50 -4.07 2.55 18.96
CA ALA A 50 -4.88 1.78 19.90
C ALA A 50 -4.71 0.26 19.72
N PHE A 51 -4.63 -0.22 18.48
CA PHE A 51 -4.43 -1.65 18.20
C PHE A 51 -3.00 -2.08 18.50
N LEU A 52 -2.00 -1.26 18.18
CA LEU A 52 -0.59 -1.56 18.46
C LEU A 52 -0.28 -1.61 19.97
N ALA A 53 -0.94 -0.77 20.77
CA ALA A 53 -0.80 -0.77 22.24
C ALA A 53 -1.65 -1.85 22.94
N SER A 54 -2.45 -2.60 22.19
CA SER A 54 -3.31 -3.68 22.71
C SER A 54 -2.51 -4.97 22.93
N PRO A 55 -2.97 -5.89 23.81
CA PRO A 55 -2.41 -7.25 23.92
C PRO A 55 -2.38 -8.02 22.58
N TRP A 56 -3.18 -7.59 21.60
CA TRP A 56 -3.27 -8.17 20.26
C TRP A 56 -2.34 -7.50 19.23
N GLY A 57 -1.47 -6.58 19.63
CA GLY A 57 -0.59 -5.83 18.73
C GLY A 57 0.35 -6.71 17.89
N TRP A 58 0.68 -7.92 18.36
CA TRP A 58 1.46 -8.91 17.62
C TRP A 58 0.76 -9.44 16.36
N LEU A 59 -0.57 -9.35 16.28
CA LEU A 59 -1.33 -9.70 15.08
C LEU A 59 -1.21 -8.66 13.96
N SER A 60 -0.55 -7.53 14.23
CA SER A 60 -0.50 -6.44 13.27
C SER A 60 0.22 -6.79 11.98
N VAL A 61 1.38 -7.43 12.08
CA VAL A 61 2.17 -7.90 10.95
C VAL A 61 1.41 -8.95 10.12
N PRO A 62 0.90 -10.05 10.71
CA PRO A 62 0.07 -11.01 9.97
C PRO A 62 -1.13 -10.38 9.26
N ALA A 63 -1.81 -9.43 9.89
CA ALA A 63 -2.96 -8.77 9.29
C ALA A 63 -2.57 -7.83 8.14
N GLN A 64 -1.40 -7.18 8.21
CA GLN A 64 -0.85 -6.41 7.10
C GLN A 64 -0.49 -7.31 5.92
N ILE A 65 0.18 -8.44 6.16
CA ILE A 65 0.48 -9.43 5.12
C ILE A 65 -0.82 -9.92 4.48
N LEU A 66 -1.85 -10.23 5.28
CA LEU A 66 -3.15 -10.64 4.77
C LEU A 66 -3.80 -9.56 3.90
N SER A 67 -3.71 -8.29 4.29
CA SER A 67 -4.18 -7.16 3.48
C SER A 67 -3.50 -7.12 2.10
N PHE A 68 -2.17 -7.29 2.03
CA PHE A 68 -1.43 -7.39 0.76
C PHE A 68 -1.84 -8.59 -0.08
N ILE A 69 -2.06 -9.76 0.54
CA ILE A 69 -2.54 -10.96 -0.14
C ILE A 69 -3.93 -10.73 -0.74
N LEU A 70 -4.85 -10.11 -0.01
CA LEU A 70 -6.18 -9.77 -0.50
C LEU A 70 -6.11 -8.83 -1.72
N LEU A 71 -5.22 -7.83 -1.68
CA LEU A 71 -4.99 -6.94 -2.82
C LEU A 71 -4.38 -7.67 -4.03
N LEU A 72 -3.47 -8.62 -3.81
CA LEU A 72 -2.94 -9.48 -4.87
C LEU A 72 -4.04 -10.34 -5.50
N ILE A 73 -4.95 -10.90 -4.71
CA ILE A 73 -6.09 -11.66 -5.21
C ILE A 73 -6.97 -10.77 -6.09
N VAL A 74 -7.27 -9.55 -5.64
CA VAL A 74 -8.03 -8.58 -6.45
C VAL A 74 -7.30 -8.25 -7.75
N ALA A 75 -5.99 -8.01 -7.71
CA ALA A 75 -5.21 -7.77 -8.93
C ALA A 75 -5.24 -8.99 -9.87
N ALA A 76 -5.12 -10.20 -9.33
CA ALA A 76 -5.18 -11.46 -10.09
C ALA A 76 -6.54 -11.68 -10.77
N LEU A 77 -7.64 -11.37 -10.06
CA LEU A 77 -9.00 -11.45 -10.60
C LEU A 77 -9.27 -10.46 -11.73
N ASN A 78 -8.43 -9.42 -11.86
CA ASN A 78 -8.58 -8.32 -12.81
C ASN A 78 -7.41 -8.20 -13.80
N LEU A 79 -6.61 -9.27 -14.02
CA LEU A 79 -5.46 -9.25 -14.96
C LEU A 79 -5.83 -8.95 -16.42
N SER A 80 -7.10 -9.10 -16.79
CA SER A 80 -7.64 -8.72 -18.10
C SER A 80 -7.86 -7.21 -18.25
N ILE A 81 -7.76 -6.44 -17.16
CA ILE A 81 -7.78 -4.98 -17.16
C ILE A 81 -6.36 -4.48 -17.44
N PRO A 82 -6.15 -3.66 -18.49
CA PRO A 82 -4.85 -3.07 -18.77
C PRO A 82 -4.37 -2.25 -17.56
N GLY A 83 -3.09 -2.38 -17.20
CA GLY A 83 -2.50 -1.77 -16.00
C GLY A 83 -2.53 -2.63 -14.74
N MET A 84 -3.46 -3.59 -14.61
CA MET A 84 -3.58 -4.41 -13.40
C MET A 84 -2.38 -5.33 -13.17
N ARG A 85 -1.71 -5.76 -14.25
CA ARG A 85 -0.45 -6.51 -14.16
C ARG A 85 0.66 -5.71 -13.50
N ALA A 86 0.79 -4.43 -13.84
CA ALA A 86 1.80 -3.55 -13.24
C ALA A 86 1.46 -3.26 -11.78
N ILE A 87 0.18 -3.02 -11.46
CA ILE A 87 -0.29 -2.85 -10.08
C ILE A 87 -0.01 -4.11 -9.25
N GLY A 88 -0.40 -5.28 -9.75
CA GLY A 88 -0.16 -6.57 -9.11
C GLY A 88 1.33 -6.84 -8.88
N LEU A 89 2.18 -6.55 -9.86
CA LEU A 89 3.63 -6.66 -9.72
C LEU A 89 4.17 -5.72 -8.62
N GLY A 90 3.71 -4.47 -8.59
CA GLY A 90 4.09 -3.52 -7.55
C GLY A 90 3.67 -3.97 -6.15
N ILE A 91 2.46 -4.51 -6.00
CA ILE A 91 1.97 -5.07 -4.74
C ILE A 91 2.82 -6.30 -4.34
N LEU A 92 3.15 -7.17 -5.29
CA LEU A 92 3.98 -8.36 -5.04
C LEU A 92 5.37 -7.98 -4.57
N LEU A 93 6.02 -7.03 -5.24
CA LEU A 93 7.34 -6.54 -4.86
C LEU A 93 7.33 -5.94 -3.45
N ASN A 94 6.30 -5.14 -3.13
CA ASN A 94 6.13 -4.60 -1.78
C ASN A 94 5.96 -5.72 -0.74
N LEU A 95 5.16 -6.75 -1.04
CA LEU A 95 4.98 -7.88 -0.14
C LEU A 95 6.29 -8.63 0.09
N ILE A 96 7.08 -8.87 -0.96
CA ILE A 96 8.38 -9.54 -0.86
C ILE A 96 9.32 -8.74 0.05
N VAL A 97 9.45 -7.44 -0.18
CA VAL A 97 10.31 -6.57 0.65
C VAL A 97 9.82 -6.54 2.10
N MET A 98 8.51 -6.42 2.32
CA MET A 98 7.92 -6.41 3.66
C MET A 98 8.21 -7.72 4.41
N VAL A 99 8.00 -8.87 3.76
CA VAL A 99 8.25 -10.19 4.37
C VAL A 99 9.75 -10.39 4.63
N ALA A 100 10.62 -9.96 3.71
CA ALA A 100 12.07 -10.02 3.89
C ALA A 100 12.56 -9.16 5.07
N ASN A 101 11.85 -8.08 5.41
CA ASN A 101 12.12 -7.21 6.55
C ASN A 101 11.36 -7.62 7.83
N GLY A 102 11.03 -8.91 7.98
CA GLY A 102 10.34 -9.41 9.20
C GLY A 102 8.86 -9.03 9.27
N GLY A 103 8.27 -8.61 8.15
CA GLY A 103 6.86 -8.22 8.05
C GLY A 103 6.58 -6.74 8.37
N TYR A 104 7.63 -5.96 8.64
CA TYR A 104 7.54 -4.51 8.81
C TYR A 104 7.94 -3.79 7.52
N MET A 105 7.37 -2.61 7.29
CA MET A 105 7.88 -1.72 6.25
C MET A 105 9.22 -1.15 6.70
N PRO A 106 10.28 -1.20 5.88
CA PRO A 106 11.54 -0.56 6.20
C PRO A 106 11.32 0.96 6.22
N VAL A 107 11.56 1.59 7.36
CA VAL A 107 11.53 3.05 7.50
C VAL A 107 12.95 3.48 7.78
N SER A 108 13.55 4.28 6.89
CA SER A 108 14.86 4.85 7.18
C SER A 108 14.69 5.89 8.29
N PRO A 109 15.60 5.96 9.27
CA PRO A 109 15.63 7.07 10.20
C PRO A 109 15.77 8.41 9.47
N ASP A 110 16.45 8.44 8.32
CA ASP A 110 16.59 9.64 7.51
C ASP A 110 15.24 10.13 6.97
N ASP A 111 14.37 9.19 6.56
CA ASP A 111 13.02 9.50 6.11
C ASP A 111 12.20 10.16 7.22
N LEU A 112 12.36 9.68 8.46
CA LEU A 112 11.69 10.24 9.64
C LEU A 112 12.16 11.66 9.96
N VAL A 113 13.46 11.95 9.80
CA VAL A 113 13.98 13.32 9.93
C VAL A 113 13.39 14.23 8.86
N GLU A 114 13.34 13.76 7.62
CA GLU A 114 12.87 14.54 6.48
C GLU A 114 11.37 14.87 6.58
N ILE A 115 10.55 13.96 7.10
CA ILE A 115 9.12 14.20 7.33
C ILE A 115 8.81 14.90 8.67
N GLY A 116 9.82 15.45 9.35
CA GLY A 116 9.65 16.29 10.55
C GLY A 116 9.45 15.53 11.86
N HIS A 117 9.88 14.27 11.92
CA HIS A 117 9.84 13.41 13.11
C HIS A 117 11.25 13.03 13.60
N PRO A 118 12.15 14.00 13.89
CA PRO A 118 13.55 13.74 14.20
C PRO A 118 13.76 12.97 15.51
N ARG A 119 12.83 13.10 16.47
CA ARG A 119 12.90 12.37 17.74
C ARG A 119 12.68 10.87 17.55
N GLU A 120 11.81 10.49 16.63
CA GLU A 120 11.52 9.09 16.31
C GLU A 120 12.66 8.48 15.48
N ALA A 121 13.29 9.29 14.61
CA ALA A 121 14.52 8.92 13.91
C ALA A 121 15.69 8.65 14.88
N GLU A 122 15.87 9.48 15.91
CA GLU A 122 16.89 9.25 16.94
C GLU A 122 16.64 7.97 17.72
N ILE A 123 15.38 7.68 18.07
CA ILE A 123 15.02 6.42 18.74
C ILE A 123 15.37 5.24 17.85
N LEU A 124 15.04 5.29 16.55
CA LEU A 124 15.37 4.22 15.59
C LEU A 124 16.88 4.05 15.38
N ARG A 125 17.66 5.15 15.33
CA ARG A 125 19.13 5.13 15.22
C ARG A 125 19.82 4.64 16.50
N ALA A 126 19.25 4.93 17.66
CA ALA A 126 19.73 4.48 18.95
C ALA A 126 19.40 3.00 19.23
N GLY A 127 18.73 2.31 18.29
CA GLY A 127 18.33 0.90 18.42
C GLY A 127 17.02 0.69 19.18
N GLY A 128 16.14 1.70 19.26
CA GLY A 128 14.83 1.59 19.91
C GLY A 128 13.79 0.98 18.97
N THR A 129 13.30 -0.24 19.17
CA THR A 129 13.45 -1.20 20.30
C THR A 129 13.99 -2.54 19.83
#